data_AF-A0A358SMT0-F1
#
_entry.id   AF-A0A358SMT0-F1
#
_cell.length_a   1.000
_cell.length_b   1.000
_cell.length_c   1.000
_cell.angle_alpha   90.00
_cell.angle_beta   90.00
_cell.angle_gamma   90.00
#
_symmetry.space_group_name_H-M   'P 1'
#
loop_
_entity.id
_entity.type
_entity.pdbx_description
1 polymer ?
#
loop_
_entity_poly.entity_id
_entity_poly.type
_entity_poly.pdbx_seq_one_letter_code
_entity_poly.pdbx_strand_id
1 'polypeptide(L)'
;MTADRLTSSQRDAASLFLGPHGSWGLGLAVPATGSADEPLPCGIGWDGGTGTTWRSSPASGVTGIVLTQRAVTSPVPSSLVADFWAGVRTAAAS
;
A
#
# COMPACT_ATOMS: atom_id res chain seq x y z
N MET A 1 -14.87 -2.60 -6.26
CA MET A 1 -13.48 -2.98 -6.54
C MET A 1 -12.56 -2.60 -5.39
N THR A 2 -12.62 -1.36 -4.91
CA THR A 2 -11.69 -0.75 -3.95
C THR A 2 -12.15 -0.75 -2.48
N ALA A 3 -13.17 -1.55 -2.16
CA ALA A 3 -13.63 -1.74 -0.78
C ALA A 3 -13.16 -3.08 -0.26
N ASP A 4 -12.91 -3.18 1.06
CA ASP A 4 -12.55 -4.42 1.75
C ASP A 4 -13.53 -5.56 1.40
N ARG A 5 -12.98 -6.70 0.97
CA ARG A 5 -13.73 -7.94 0.65
C ARG A 5 -13.41 -9.09 1.58
N LEU A 6 -12.60 -8.87 2.60
CA LEU A 6 -12.19 -9.89 3.56
C LEU A 6 -12.99 -9.78 4.84
N THR A 7 -13.31 -10.94 5.44
CA THR A 7 -13.71 -10.99 6.85
C THR A 7 -12.51 -10.70 7.74
N SER A 8 -12.77 -10.41 9.03
CA SER A 8 -11.69 -10.23 10.00
C SER A 8 -10.77 -11.46 10.08
N SER A 9 -11.33 -12.67 10.13
CA SER A 9 -10.52 -13.91 10.16
C SER A 9 -9.66 -14.11 8.92
N GLN A 10 -10.14 -13.70 7.73
CA GLN A 10 -9.35 -13.75 6.50
C GLN A 10 -8.21 -12.72 6.53
N ARG A 11 -8.44 -11.52 7.06
CA ARG A 11 -7.38 -10.52 7.25
C ARG A 11 -6.34 -11.00 8.24
N ASP A 12 -6.76 -11.56 9.37
CA ASP A 12 -5.85 -12.08 10.40
C ASP A 12 -4.93 -13.18 9.84
N ALA A 13 -5.50 -14.11 9.08
CA ALA A 13 -4.75 -15.18 8.40
C ALA A 13 -3.79 -14.65 7.32
N ALA A 14 -4.07 -13.48 6.74
CA ALA A 14 -3.24 -12.84 5.71
C ALA A 14 -2.37 -11.69 6.24
N SER A 15 -2.28 -11.52 7.57
CA SER A 15 -1.57 -10.42 8.23
C SER A 15 -0.12 -10.27 7.81
N LEU A 16 0.56 -11.38 7.48
CA LEU A 16 1.92 -11.39 6.94
C LEU A 16 2.06 -10.57 5.64
N PHE A 17 1.02 -10.53 4.80
CA PHE A 17 1.01 -9.85 3.50
C PHE A 17 0.33 -8.48 3.55
N LEU A 18 -0.73 -8.36 4.34
CA LEU A 18 -1.58 -7.16 4.37
C LEU A 18 -1.18 -6.17 5.47
N GLY A 19 -0.43 -6.63 6.48
CA GLY A 19 -0.09 -5.82 7.64
C GLY A 19 -1.32 -5.39 8.46
N PRO A 20 -1.14 -4.48 9.43
CA PRO A 20 -2.20 -4.08 10.37
C PRO A 20 -3.27 -3.17 9.75
N HIS A 21 -2.94 -2.44 8.68
CA HIS A 21 -3.82 -1.41 8.07
C HIS A 21 -4.34 -1.79 6.68
N GLY A 22 -3.96 -2.96 6.17
CA GLY A 22 -4.31 -3.42 4.82
C GLY A 22 -5.43 -4.45 4.81
N SER A 23 -6.14 -4.48 3.69
CA SER A 23 -7.05 -5.55 3.29
C SER A 23 -6.97 -5.78 1.77
N TRP A 24 -7.85 -6.63 1.24
CA TRP A 24 -7.92 -6.95 -0.18
C TRP A 24 -9.28 -6.60 -0.78
N GLY A 25 -9.23 -5.89 -1.90
CA GLY A 25 -10.37 -5.59 -2.76
C GLY A 25 -10.55 -6.63 -3.86
N LEU A 26 -11.13 -6.22 -4.98
CA LEU A 26 -11.13 -7.03 -6.20
C LEU A 26 -9.86 -6.75 -7.00
N GLY A 27 -8.81 -7.53 -6.74
CA GLY A 27 -7.56 -7.52 -7.51
C GLY A 27 -6.50 -6.51 -7.05
N LEU A 28 -6.66 -5.90 -5.88
CA LEU A 28 -5.75 -4.89 -5.36
C LEU A 28 -5.83 -4.78 -3.83
N ALA A 29 -4.76 -4.30 -3.21
CA ALA A 29 -4.75 -3.95 -1.79
C ALA A 29 -5.62 -2.71 -1.54
N VAL A 30 -6.33 -2.70 -0.42
CA VAL A 30 -7.19 -1.58 0.03
C VAL A 30 -6.91 -1.31 1.51
N PRO A 31 -7.27 -0.14 2.06
CA PRO A 31 -7.26 0.05 3.51
C PRO A 31 -8.21 -0.93 4.21
N ALA A 32 -7.82 -1.45 5.37
CA ALA A 32 -8.73 -2.15 6.27
C ALA A 32 -9.81 -1.18 6.78
N THR A 33 -10.96 -1.72 7.22
CA THR A 33 -12.02 -0.91 7.84
C THR A 33 -11.45 -0.08 9.00
N GLY A 34 -11.59 1.24 8.91
CA GLY A 34 -11.08 2.19 9.91
C GLY A 34 -9.65 2.69 9.66
N SER A 35 -8.96 2.21 8.62
CA SER A 35 -7.58 2.60 8.31
C SER A 35 -7.46 3.51 7.08
N ALA A 36 -8.58 4.03 6.56
CA ALA A 36 -8.59 4.85 5.34
C ALA A 36 -7.85 6.19 5.49
N ASP A 37 -7.73 6.70 6.72
CA ASP A 37 -7.05 7.95 7.05
C ASP A 37 -5.57 7.75 7.41
N GLU A 38 -5.08 6.50 7.43
CA GLU A 38 -3.68 6.22 7.66
C GLU A 38 -2.81 6.85 6.55
N PRO A 39 -1.64 7.41 6.89
CA PRO A 39 -0.75 8.02 5.91
C PRO A 39 -0.32 7.03 4.81
N LEU A 40 -0.06 7.55 3.61
CA LEU A 40 0.57 6.77 2.54
C LEU A 40 1.87 6.10 3.06
N PRO A 41 2.13 4.83 2.73
CA PRO A 41 1.52 4.05 1.66
C PRO A 41 0.26 3.25 2.06
N CYS A 42 -0.44 3.56 3.15
CA CYS A 42 -1.80 3.02 3.32
C CYS A 42 -2.70 3.57 2.21
N GLY A 43 -3.41 2.69 1.50
CA GLY A 43 -4.22 3.09 0.36
C GLY A 43 -4.56 1.94 -0.58
N ILE A 44 -5.21 2.31 -1.68
CA ILE A 44 -5.58 1.42 -2.79
C ILE A 44 -4.34 1.18 -3.65
N GLY A 45 -3.95 -0.08 -3.92
CA GLY A 45 -2.86 -0.33 -4.87
C GLY A 45 -2.23 -1.72 -4.83
N TRP A 46 -0.94 -1.82 -5.14
CA TRP A 46 -0.19 -3.08 -5.18
C TRP A 46 1.33 -2.88 -5.05
N ASP A 47 2.05 -3.95 -4.67
CA ASP A 47 3.52 -4.04 -4.75
C ASP A 47 3.93 -5.19 -5.69
N GLY A 48 4.95 -4.98 -6.51
CA GLY A 48 5.31 -5.86 -7.62
C GLY A 48 6.77 -6.26 -7.61
N GLY A 49 7.01 -7.50 -8.05
CA GLY A 49 8.31 -8.16 -7.93
C GLY A 49 9.46 -7.50 -8.69
N THR A 50 9.19 -6.55 -9.59
CA THR A 50 10.22 -5.77 -10.30
C THR A 50 10.51 -4.42 -9.64
N GLY A 51 10.26 -4.29 -8.33
CA GLY A 51 10.57 -3.08 -7.57
C GLY A 51 9.59 -1.96 -7.88
N THR A 52 8.36 -2.35 -8.16
CA THR A 52 7.28 -1.47 -8.56
C THR A 52 6.27 -1.38 -7.42
N THR A 53 5.67 -0.21 -7.22
CA THR A 53 4.66 0.00 -6.17
C THR A 53 3.74 1.13 -6.58
N TRP A 54 2.46 1.01 -6.26
CA TRP A 54 1.46 2.05 -6.46
C TRP A 54 0.56 2.11 -5.23
N ARG A 55 0.23 3.32 -4.77
CA ARG A 55 -0.84 3.58 -3.80
C ARG A 55 -1.58 4.86 -4.14
N SER A 56 -2.90 4.83 -3.98
CA SER A 56 -3.79 5.98 -3.99
C SER A 56 -4.50 6.08 -2.64
N SER A 57 -4.43 7.23 -1.99
CA SER A 57 -5.14 7.51 -0.74
C SER A 57 -6.46 8.24 -1.07
N PRO A 58 -7.63 7.63 -0.83
CA PRO A 58 -8.91 8.32 -1.01
C PRO A 58 -9.07 9.52 -0.06
N ALA A 59 -8.45 9.48 1.12
CA ALA A 59 -8.53 10.54 2.12
C ALA A 59 -7.79 11.82 1.70
N SER A 60 -6.56 11.67 1.17
CA SER A 60 -5.75 12.81 0.73
C SER A 60 -5.90 13.16 -0.76
N GLY A 61 -6.48 12.28 -1.57
CA GLY A 61 -6.52 12.41 -3.02
C GLY A 61 -5.17 12.19 -3.73
N VAL A 62 -4.11 11.89 -2.97
CA VAL A 62 -2.76 11.70 -3.50
C VAL A 62 -2.57 10.31 -4.07
N THR A 63 -1.90 10.23 -5.21
CA THR A 63 -1.45 8.97 -5.82
C THR A 63 0.06 9.00 -6.03
N GLY A 64 0.75 7.98 -5.52
CA GLY A 64 2.17 7.74 -5.77
C GLY A 64 2.37 6.44 -6.54
N ILE A 65 3.27 6.45 -7.52
CA ILE A 65 3.66 5.24 -8.27
C ILE A 65 5.16 5.25 -8.57
N VAL A 66 5.80 4.10 -8.37
CA VAL A 66 7.19 3.83 -8.75
C VAL A 66 7.18 2.69 -9.76
N LEU A 67 7.79 2.94 -10.91
CA LEU A 67 7.98 1.96 -11.97
C LEU A 67 9.48 1.73 -12.19
N THR A 68 10.00 0.58 -11.76
CA THR A 68 11.39 0.17 -12.01
C THR A 68 11.44 -1.21 -12.66
N GLN A 69 12.66 -1.64 -13.03
CA GLN A 69 12.98 -2.96 -13.55
C GLN A 69 14.02 -3.64 -12.63
N ARG A 70 13.81 -3.56 -11.31
CA ARG A 70 14.75 -4.07 -10.29
C ARG A 70 14.05 -5.13 -9.44
N ALA A 71 14.50 -6.37 -9.54
CA ALA A 71 13.90 -7.47 -8.78
C ALA A 71 13.90 -7.19 -7.27
N VAL A 72 12.77 -7.46 -6.62
CA VAL A 72 12.66 -7.50 -5.16
C VAL A 72 13.28 -8.82 -4.68
N THR A 73 14.30 -8.71 -3.84
CA THR A 73 15.05 -9.88 -3.30
C THR A 73 14.88 -10.06 -1.79
N SER A 74 14.11 -9.19 -1.14
CA SER A 74 13.89 -9.15 0.31
C SER A 74 12.45 -8.68 0.59
N PRO A 75 11.81 -9.16 1.68
CA PRO A 75 10.53 -8.61 2.13
C PRO A 75 10.65 -7.18 2.72
N VAL A 76 11.88 -6.73 3.02
CA VAL A 76 12.13 -5.35 3.45
C VAL A 76 12.14 -4.44 2.23
N PRO A 77 11.38 -3.32 2.22
CA PRO A 77 11.42 -2.35 1.13
C PRO A 77 12.84 -1.85 0.84
N SER A 78 13.18 -1.68 -0.44
CA SER A 78 14.44 -1.04 -0.81
C SER A 78 14.46 0.42 -0.38
N SER A 79 15.66 1.00 -0.22
CA SER A 79 15.82 2.43 0.11
C SER A 79 15.06 3.32 -0.88
N LEU A 80 15.11 3.00 -2.18
CA LEU A 80 14.34 3.70 -3.21
C LEU A 80 12.84 3.78 -2.88
N VAL A 81 12.22 2.66 -2.51
CA VAL A 81 10.77 2.62 -2.19
C VAL A 81 10.49 3.33 -0.87
N ALA A 82 11.35 3.15 0.13
CA ALA A 82 11.21 3.81 1.43
C ALA A 82 11.31 5.34 1.32
N ASP A 83 12.34 5.83 0.63
CA ASP A 83 12.61 7.25 0.40
C ASP A 83 11.52 7.89 -0.45
N PHE A 84 11.05 7.17 -1.49
CA PHE A 84 9.91 7.62 -2.30
C PHE A 84 8.67 7.87 -1.43
N TRP A 85 8.24 6.88 -0.65
CA TRP A 85 7.04 7.02 0.18
C TRP A 85 7.21 8.05 1.31
N ALA A 86 8.44 8.23 1.82
CA ALA A 86 8.75 9.33 2.73
C ALA A 86 8.54 10.69 2.06
N GLY A 87 9.08 10.88 0.85
CA GLY A 87 8.89 12.11 0.07
C GLY A 87 7.44 12.38 -0.28
N VAL A 88 6.67 11.36 -0.68
CA VAL A 88 5.22 11.51 -0.95
C VAL A 88 4.47 11.95 0.29
N ARG A 89 4.74 11.37 1.47
CA ARG A 89 4.12 11.81 2.73
C ARG A 89 4.43 13.27 3.05
N THR A 90 5.69 13.68 2.89
CA THR A 90 6.11 15.08 3.11
C THR A 90 5.38 16.03 2.16
N ALA A 91 5.30 15.69 0.88
CA ALA A 91 4.60 16.51 -0.12
C ALA A 91 3.08 16.57 0.12
N ALA A 92 2.47 15.48 0.59
CA ALA A 92 1.04 15.40 0.87
C ALA A 92 0.61 16.13 2.16
N ALA A 93 1.55 16.46 3.04
CA ALA A 93 1.29 17.19 4.29
C ALA A 93 1.43 18.73 4.14
N SER A 94 1.76 19.22 2.94
CA SER A 94 1.93 20.64 2.61
C SER A 94 0.66 21.22 1.98
#